data_AF-B3GMU9-F1
#
_entry.id   AF-B3GMU9-F1
#
_cell.length_a   1.000
_cell.length_b   1.000
_cell.length_c   1.000
_cell.angle_alpha   90.00
_cell.angle_beta   90.00
_cell.angle_gamma   90.00
#
_symmetry.space_group_name_H-M   'P 1'
#
loop_
_entity.id
_entity.type
_entity.pdbx_description
1 polymer ?
#
loop_
_entity_poly.entity_id
_entity_poly.type
_entity_poly.pdbx_seq_one_letter_code
_entity_poly.pdbx_strand_id
1 'polypeptide(L)'
;LVTDIPATTRASFGQEIMCYESPRPLTGIHRFVFILYRQLGRQTVFPPSYRHNFSCRNFSQDYNLGSPVAAVYFNCQRESGSGGR
;
A
#
# COMPACT_ATOMS: atom_id res chain seq x y z
N LEU A 1 -4.55 2.50 -2.88
CA LEU A 1 -3.99 1.51 -3.84
C LEU A 1 -4.06 2.14 -5.21
N VAL A 2 -2.92 2.33 -5.86
CA VAL A 2 -2.80 2.96 -7.18
C VAL A 2 -2.16 1.95 -8.13
N THR A 3 -2.76 1.75 -9.29
CA THR A 3 -2.32 0.84 -10.34
C THR A 3 -1.95 1.60 -11.61
N ASP A 4 -1.39 0.90 -12.59
CA ASP A 4 -1.15 1.41 -13.95
C ASP A 4 -0.29 2.68 -14.01
N ILE A 5 0.58 2.90 -13.01
CA ILE A 5 1.52 4.02 -12.98
C ILE A 5 2.53 3.83 -14.13
N PRO A 6 2.60 4.75 -15.11
CA PRO A 6 3.60 4.66 -16.16
C PRO A 6 5.01 4.75 -15.58
N ALA A 7 5.94 3.95 -16.14
CA ALA A 7 7.34 4.01 -15.73
C ALA A 7 7.87 5.45 -15.82
N THR A 8 8.80 5.80 -14.91
CA THR A 8 9.41 7.14 -14.75
C THR A 8 8.47 8.28 -14.37
N THR A 9 7.18 8.00 -14.13
CA THR A 9 6.21 9.00 -13.65
C THR A 9 5.97 8.84 -12.13
N ARG A 10 4.84 9.37 -11.63
CA ARG A 10 4.45 9.36 -10.21
C ARG A 10 3.02 8.84 -10.05
N ALA A 11 2.63 8.50 -8.83
CA ALA A 11 1.32 7.90 -8.53
C ALA A 11 0.12 8.69 -9.08
N SER A 12 0.21 10.02 -9.21
CA SER A 12 -0.86 10.85 -9.79
C SER A 12 -1.18 10.57 -11.26
N PHE A 13 -0.32 9.85 -11.99
CA PHE A 13 -0.55 9.41 -13.37
C PHE A 13 -1.11 7.99 -13.47
N GLY A 14 -1.19 7.26 -12.35
CA GLY A 14 -1.82 5.95 -12.28
C GLY A 14 -3.32 6.04 -12.03
N GLN A 15 -3.97 4.88 -11.93
CA GLN A 15 -5.37 4.77 -11.56
C GLN A 15 -5.51 4.50 -10.06
N GLU A 16 -6.15 5.41 -9.32
CA GLU A 16 -6.49 5.17 -7.91
C GLU A 16 -7.73 4.26 -7.82
N ILE A 17 -7.51 2.99 -7.51
CA ILE A 17 -8.58 1.99 -7.37
C ILE A 17 -9.05 1.81 -5.92
N MET A 18 -8.29 2.32 -4.95
CA MET A 18 -8.76 2.55 -3.58
C MET A 18 -8.14 3.82 -3.03
N CYS A 19 -8.97 4.75 -2.55
CA CYS A 19 -8.54 6.05 -2.05
C CYS A 19 -7.49 5.94 -0.92
N TYR A 20 -6.50 6.83 -0.89
CA TYR A 20 -5.63 6.93 0.29
C TYR A 20 -6.44 7.28 1.54
N GLU A 21 -6.15 6.58 2.64
CA GLU A 21 -6.74 6.84 3.95
C GLU A 21 -5.62 7.15 4.92
N SER A 22 -5.67 8.35 5.52
CA SER A 22 -4.59 8.83 6.39
C SER A 22 -4.45 7.93 7.65
N PRO A 23 -3.22 7.55 8.03
CA PRO A 23 -2.92 6.82 9.26
C PRO A 23 -3.56 7.44 10.50
N ARG A 24 -4.31 6.64 11.27
CA ARG A 24 -4.88 7.03 12.57
C ARG A 24 -4.72 5.90 13.60
N PRO A 25 -3.47 5.52 13.96
CA PRO A 25 -3.24 4.46 14.94
C PRO A 25 -3.78 4.86 16.32
N LEU A 26 -4.47 3.93 16.99
CA LEU A 26 -5.03 4.15 18.33
C LEU A 26 -4.09 3.71 19.45
N THR A 27 -3.36 2.61 19.24
CA THR A 27 -2.52 1.96 20.26
C THR A 27 -1.20 1.51 19.68
N GLY A 28 -0.10 1.78 20.40
CA GLY A 28 1.25 1.39 20.01
C GLY A 28 1.82 2.16 18.81
N ILE A 29 2.97 1.69 18.34
CA ILE A 29 3.67 2.23 17.17
C ILE A 29 3.42 1.30 15.98
N HIS A 30 2.83 1.85 14.92
CA HIS A 30 2.46 1.14 13.71
C HIS A 30 3.42 1.43 12.58
N ARG A 31 3.72 0.42 11.77
CA ARG A 31 4.48 0.57 10.52
C ARG A 31 3.52 0.78 9.37
N PHE A 32 3.66 1.90 8.68
CA PHE A 32 2.93 2.17 7.43
C PHE A 32 3.90 2.00 6.27
N VAL A 33 3.59 1.07 5.37
CA VAL A 33 4.50 0.60 4.33
C VAL A 33 3.95 1.00 2.97
N PHE A 34 4.77 1.65 2.16
CA PHE A 34 4.55 1.81 0.72
C PHE A 34 5.36 0.74 -0.02
N ILE A 35 4.69 -0.02 -0.88
CA ILE A 35 5.31 -1.09 -1.67
C ILE A 35 5.01 -0.83 -3.15
N LEU A 36 6.03 -0.92 -4.00
CA LEU A 36 5.91 -0.78 -5.44
C LEU A 36 6.16 -2.14 -6.11
N TYR A 37 5.27 -2.49 -7.03
CA TYR A 37 5.37 -3.69 -7.86
C TYR A 37 5.42 -3.30 -9.34
N ARG A 38 6.02 -4.17 -10.16
CA ARG A 38 5.99 -4.04 -11.62
C ARG A 38 4.86 -4.91 -12.17
N GLN A 39 3.87 -4.29 -12.82
CA GLN A 39 2.80 -5.01 -13.50
C GLN A 39 3.29 -5.63 -14.81
N LEU A 40 2.68 -6.77 -15.20
CA LEU A 40 2.90 -7.39 -16.50
C LEU A 40 2.24 -6.61 -17.65
N GLY A 41 1.16 -5.89 -17.37
CA GLY A 41 0.44 -5.04 -18.31
C GLY A 41 -0.43 -4.02 -17.60
N ARG A 42 -1.09 -3.14 -18.36
CA ARG A 42 -2.08 -2.20 -17.82
C ARG A 42 -3.42 -2.91 -17.60
N GLN A 43 -4.22 -2.43 -16.65
CA GLN A 43 -5.57 -2.93 -16.36
C GLN A 43 -5.60 -4.42 -15.95
N THR A 44 -4.50 -4.92 -15.37
CA THR A 44 -4.38 -6.32 -14.92
C THR A 44 -4.60 -6.50 -13.42
N VAL A 45 -4.78 -5.42 -12.66
CA VAL A 45 -4.85 -5.44 -11.19
C VAL A 45 -6.14 -4.78 -10.72
N PHE A 46 -6.88 -5.46 -9.84
CA PHE A 46 -8.17 -5.01 -9.32
C PHE A 46 -8.13 -4.79 -7.80
N PRO A 47 -9.04 -3.96 -7.26
CA PRO A 47 -9.05 -3.66 -5.83
C PRO A 47 -9.51 -4.87 -5.01
N PRO A 48 -8.94 -5.10 -3.82
CA PRO A 48 -9.52 -6.03 -2.87
C PRO A 48 -10.86 -5.52 -2.36
N SER A 49 -11.75 -6.44 -1.98
CA SER A 49 -13.09 -6.08 -1.45
C SER A 49 -13.02 -5.33 -0.12
N TYR A 50 -11.99 -5.57 0.69
CA TYR A 50 -11.83 -4.98 2.02
C TYR A 50 -10.39 -4.57 2.29
N ARG A 51 -10.21 -3.55 3.15
CA ARG A 51 -8.88 -3.08 3.59
C ARG A 51 -8.27 -3.91 4.71
N HIS A 52 -9.11 -4.42 5.61
CA HIS A 52 -8.65 -5.23 6.73
C HIS A 52 -8.23 -6.63 6.24
N ASN A 53 -7.30 -7.26 6.96
CA ASN A 53 -6.75 -8.58 6.62
C ASN A 53 -6.12 -8.65 5.21
N PHE A 54 -5.68 -7.52 4.65
CA PHE A 54 -4.98 -7.49 3.38
C PHE A 54 -3.55 -8.05 3.51
N SER A 55 -3.19 -8.99 2.63
CA SER A 55 -1.84 -9.54 2.53
C SER A 55 -1.17 -9.10 1.23
N CYS A 56 -0.10 -8.32 1.34
CA CYS A 56 0.69 -7.89 0.18
C CYS A 56 1.31 -9.07 -0.58
N ARG A 57 1.66 -10.15 0.15
CA ARG A 57 2.23 -11.37 -0.44
C ARG A 57 1.21 -12.10 -1.29
N ASN A 58 0.01 -12.34 -0.76
CA ASN A 58 -1.05 -13.02 -1.51
C ASN A 58 -1.44 -12.18 -2.72
N PHE A 59 -1.61 -10.86 -2.53
CA PHE A 59 -1.90 -9.93 -3.62
C PHE A 59 -0.86 -9.98 -4.75
N SER A 60 0.45 -10.05 -4.42
CA SER A 60 1.48 -10.19 -5.45
C SER A 60 1.43 -11.52 -6.21
N GLN A 61 0.97 -12.58 -5.56
CA GLN A 61 0.82 -13.90 -6.17
C GLN A 61 -0.42 -13.94 -7.08
N ASP A 62 -1.56 -13.46 -6.59
CA ASP A 62 -2.83 -13.46 -7.31
C ASP A 62 -2.73 -12.66 -8.64
N TYR A 63 -1.96 -11.58 -8.64
CA TYR A 63 -1.77 -10.69 -9.80
C TYR A 63 -0.45 -10.90 -10.55
N ASN A 64 0.31 -11.95 -10.23
CA ASN A 64 1.59 -12.25 -10.88
C ASN A 64 2.58 -11.06 -10.90
N LEU A 65 2.62 -10.30 -9.79
CA LEU A 65 3.45 -9.10 -9.65
C LEU A 65 4.91 -9.41 -9.29
N GLY A 66 5.19 -10.66 -8.90
CA GLY A 66 6.51 -11.08 -8.46
C GLY A 66 6.95 -10.42 -7.15
N SER A 67 8.27 -10.21 -7.00
CA SER A 67 8.82 -9.54 -5.82
C SER A 67 8.66 -8.02 -5.92
N PRO A 68 8.53 -7.29 -4.80
CA PRO A 68 8.53 -5.83 -4.80
C PRO A 68 9.79 -5.27 -5.45
N VAL A 69 9.62 -4.23 -6.28
CA VAL A 69 10.77 -3.50 -6.88
C VAL A 69 11.28 -2.39 -5.97
N ALA A 70 10.43 -1.90 -5.05
CA ALA A 70 10.81 -0.97 -4.00
C ALA A 70 9.85 -1.10 -2.80
N ALA A 71 10.35 -0.81 -1.61
CA ALA A 71 9.54 -0.69 -0.41
C ALA A 71 10.15 0.36 0.52
N VAL A 72 9.31 1.17 1.14
CA VAL A 72 9.68 2.12 2.19
C VAL A 72 8.61 2.10 3.27
N TYR A 73 9.00 2.32 4.52
CA TYR A 73 8.05 2.42 5.61
C TYR A 73 8.40 3.57 6.54
N PHE A 74 7.39 4.02 7.29
CA PHE A 74 7.56 4.93 8.41
C PHE A 74 6.80 4.39 9.62
N ASN A 75 7.23 4.82 10.80
CA ASN A 75 6.54 4.53 12.05
C ASN A 75 5.56 5.67 12.37
N CYS A 76 4.38 5.34 12.84
CA CYS A 76 3.37 6.30 13.25
C CYS A 76 2.68 5.81 14.53
N GLN A 77 2.36 6.75 15.42
CA GLN A 77 1.61 6.50 16.64
C GLN A 77 0.56 7.61 16.81
N ARG A 78 -0.37 7.42 17.73
CA ARG A 78 -1.33 8.46 18.11
C ARG A 78 -0.59 9.73 18.53
N GLU A 79 -1.11 10.89 18.17
CA GLU A 79 -0.47 12.19 18.41
C GLU A 79 -0.20 12.44 19.91
N SER A 80 -1.15 12.10 20.77
CA SER A 80 -0.99 12.14 22.23
C SER A 80 -0.02 11.08 22.80
N GLY A 81 0.67 10.35 21.92
CA GLY A 81 1.52 9.24 22.27
C GLY A 81 0.76 7.95 22.52
N SER A 82 1.53 6.87 22.52
CA SER A 82 1.07 5.51 22.84
C SER A 82 1.49 5.06 24.24
N GLY A 83 2.01 5.98 25.06
CA GLY A 83 2.52 5.72 26.40
C GLY A 83 1.41 5.56 27.43
N GLY A 84 1.40 4.40 28.10
CA GLY A 84 0.83 4.26 29.43
C GLY A 84 1.90 4.62 30.47
N ARG A 85 1.81 5.82 31.04
CA ARG A 85 2.35 6.22 32.34
C ARG A 85 1.66 7.52 32.76
#